data_AF-Q38JH0-F1
#
_entry.id   AF-Q38JH0-F1
#
_cell.length_a   1.000
_cell.length_b   1.000
_cell.length_c   1.000
_cell.angle_alpha   90.00
_cell.angle_beta   90.00
_cell.angle_gamma   90.00
#
_symmetry.space_group_name_H-M   'P 1'
#
loop_
_entity.id
_entity.type
_entity.pdbx_description
1 polymer ?
#
loop_
_entity_poly.entity_id
_entity_poly.type
_entity_poly.pdbx_seq_one_letter_code
_entity_poly.pdbx_strand_id
1 'polypeptide(L)'
;MDLFLRAMLSHATLLNLKPNNPLFGSSLIEYAQIEQWNDFSATEVDANIGRWLYPRLGYRVYIPAAEEAVVAALKRSLGALNTHLSCNTYLVGHLITLADIIMGCNLSIGFRMIMTKSFTKEFPTCREILLDCGSSAKLLQDIG
;
A
#
# COMPACT_ATOMS: atom_id res chain seq x y z
N MET A 1 7.86 -12.36 4.92
CA MET A 1 7.32 -10.99 5.05
C MET A 1 5.87 -10.88 4.54
N ASP A 2 5.30 -11.92 3.93
CA ASP A 2 3.84 -12.12 3.78
C ASP A 2 3.07 -12.14 5.13
N LEU A 3 3.79 -12.21 6.26
CA LEU A 3 3.20 -12.20 7.60
C LEU A 3 2.57 -10.87 8.00
N PHE A 4 3.08 -9.71 7.56
CA PHE A 4 2.55 -8.43 8.02
C PHE A 4 1.15 -8.17 7.44
N LEU A 5 0.99 -8.43 6.15
CA LEU A 5 -0.31 -8.32 5.50
C LEU A 5 -1.27 -9.41 5.95
N ARG A 6 -0.83 -10.67 6.07
CA ARG A 6 -1.68 -11.74 6.63
C ARG A 6 -2.10 -11.46 8.06
N ALA A 7 -1.22 -10.91 8.90
CA ALA A 7 -1.56 -10.51 10.26
C ALA A 7 -2.52 -9.32 10.27
N MET A 8 -2.35 -8.34 9.38
CA MET A 8 -3.28 -7.22 9.24
C MET A 8 -4.63 -7.66 8.66
N LEU A 9 -4.69 -8.56 7.68
CA LEU A 9 -5.93 -9.11 7.13
C LEU A 9 -6.63 -10.03 8.14
N SER A 10 -5.89 -10.82 8.91
CA SER A 10 -6.47 -11.63 10.00
C SER A 10 -7.03 -10.72 11.10
N HIS A 11 -6.32 -9.65 11.48
CA HIS A 11 -6.86 -8.63 12.39
C HIS A 11 -8.00 -7.84 11.78
N ALA A 12 -7.98 -7.55 10.48
CA ALA A 12 -9.06 -6.85 9.78
C ALA A 12 -10.33 -7.69 9.76
N THR A 13 -10.21 -9.01 9.54
CA THR A 13 -11.34 -9.94 9.66
C THR A 13 -11.93 -9.92 11.08
N LEU A 14 -11.07 -9.86 12.11
CA LEU A 14 -11.50 -9.71 13.51
C LEU A 14 -12.12 -8.33 13.80
N LEU A 15 -11.62 -7.26 13.18
CA LEU A 15 -12.14 -5.89 13.32
C LEU A 15 -13.47 -5.69 12.58
N ASN A 16 -13.71 -6.46 11.50
CA ASN A 16 -15.00 -6.50 10.80
C ASN A 16 -16.12 -7.12 11.66
N LEU A 17 -15.78 -7.80 12.76
CA LEU A 17 -16.76 -8.27 13.74
C LEU A 17 -17.36 -7.13 14.58
N LYS A 18 -16.79 -5.91 14.53
CA LYS A 18 -17.42 -4.71 15.11
C LYS A 18 -18.38 -4.11 14.07
N PRO A 19 -19.70 -4.09 14.34
CA PRO A 19 -20.67 -3.47 13.44
C PRO A 19 -20.32 -1.99 13.23
N ASN A 20 -20.53 -1.49 12.01
CA ASN A 20 -20.36 -0.08 11.61
C ASN A 20 -18.92 0.48 11.70
N ASN A 21 -17.90 -0.32 11.40
CA ASN A 21 -16.55 0.20 11.29
C ASN A 21 -16.33 0.89 9.91
N PRO A 22 -16.15 2.23 9.85
CA PRO A 22 -16.03 2.95 8.59
C PRO A 22 -14.80 2.56 7.76
N LEU A 23 -13.80 1.88 8.36
CA LEU A 23 -12.61 1.39 7.65
C LEU A 23 -12.91 0.31 6.61
N PHE A 24 -14.09 -0.32 6.70
CA PHE A 24 -14.55 -1.37 5.79
C PHE A 24 -15.58 -0.87 4.77
N GLY A 25 -15.77 0.45 4.69
CA GLY A 25 -16.77 1.06 3.81
C GLY A 25 -18.19 0.96 4.37
N SER A 26 -19.10 1.64 3.68
CA SER A 26 -20.52 1.76 4.04
C SER A 26 -21.42 0.83 3.25
N SER A 27 -20.89 0.15 2.21
CA SER A 27 -21.62 -0.78 1.36
C SER A 27 -20.76 -1.98 0.97
N LEU A 28 -21.41 -3.06 0.52
CA LEU A 28 -20.70 -4.24 0.01
C LEU A 28 -19.82 -3.94 -1.20
N ILE A 29 -20.18 -2.92 -1.99
CA ILE A 29 -19.38 -2.48 -3.14
C ILE A 29 -18.10 -1.81 -2.66
N GLU A 30 -18.20 -0.89 -1.70
CA GLU A 30 -17.02 -0.24 -1.12
C GLU A 30 -16.12 -1.25 -0.43
N TYR A 31 -16.69 -2.22 0.30
CA TYR A 31 -15.92 -3.31 0.90
C TYR A 31 -15.15 -4.13 -0.14
N ALA A 32 -15.80 -4.50 -1.25
CA ALA A 32 -15.14 -5.24 -2.33
C ALA A 32 -14.00 -4.43 -2.99
N GLN A 33 -14.18 -3.11 -3.13
CA GLN A 33 -13.14 -2.22 -3.64
C GLN A 33 -11.97 -2.09 -2.65
N ILE A 34 -12.24 -2.06 -1.34
CA ILE A 34 -11.20 -2.05 -0.30
C ILE A 34 -10.35 -3.32 -0.42
N GLU A 35 -10.99 -4.48 -0.53
CA GLU A 35 -10.27 -5.75 -0.71
C GLU A 35 -9.48 -5.81 -2.02
N GLN A 36 -10.02 -5.26 -3.11
CA GLN A 36 -9.30 -5.14 -4.39
C GLN A 36 -8.02 -4.31 -4.24
N TRP A 37 -8.09 -3.16 -3.56
CA TRP A 37 -6.92 -2.31 -3.33
C TRP A 37 -5.92 -2.94 -2.35
N ASN A 38 -6.40 -3.71 -1.37
CA ASN A 38 -5.56 -4.49 -0.47
C ASN A 38 -4.75 -5.53 -1.25
N ASP A 39 -5.41 -6.29 -2.14
CA ASP A 39 -4.75 -7.30 -2.98
C ASP A 39 -3.76 -6.65 -3.95
N PHE A 40 -4.14 -5.55 -4.60
CA PHE A 40 -3.23 -4.77 -5.44
C PHE A 40 -2.00 -4.27 -4.66
N SER A 41 -2.20 -3.76 -3.45
CA SER A 41 -1.11 -3.33 -2.57
C SER A 41 -0.15 -4.47 -2.24
N ALA A 42 -0.68 -5.67 -2.00
CA ALA A 42 0.11 -6.86 -1.70
C ALA A 42 0.93 -7.34 -2.89
N THR A 43 0.26 -7.50 -4.02
CA THR A 43 0.76 -8.25 -5.17
C THR A 43 1.57 -7.38 -6.13
N GLU A 44 1.17 -6.12 -6.29
CA GLU A 44 1.75 -5.21 -7.28
C GLU A 44 2.67 -4.16 -6.66
N VAL A 45 2.50 -3.83 -5.38
CA VAL A 45 3.31 -2.80 -4.69
C VAL A 45 4.31 -3.45 -3.73
N ASP A 46 3.86 -4.07 -2.64
CA ASP A 46 4.74 -4.66 -1.62
C ASP A 46 5.66 -5.74 -2.19
N ALA A 47 5.10 -6.68 -2.96
CA ALA A 47 5.88 -7.75 -3.57
C ALA A 47 6.99 -7.20 -4.50
N ASN A 48 6.70 -6.16 -5.28
CA ASN A 48 7.69 -5.55 -6.18
C ASN A 48 8.72 -4.72 -5.39
N ILE A 49 8.33 -3.99 -4.34
CA ILE A 49 9.26 -3.32 -3.42
C ILE A 49 10.21 -4.34 -2.80
N GLY A 50 9.69 -5.45 -2.27
CA GLY A 50 10.50 -6.51 -1.66
C GLY A 50 11.45 -7.17 -2.66
N ARG A 51 10.98 -7.46 -3.88
CA ARG A 51 11.82 -8.03 -4.96
C ARG A 51 12.93 -7.09 -5.40
N TRP A 52 12.75 -5.77 -5.30
CA TRP A 52 13.80 -4.79 -5.57
C TRP A 52 14.75 -4.61 -4.37
N LEU A 53 14.21 -4.46 -3.17
CA LEU A 53 14.98 -4.14 -1.97
C LEU A 53 15.84 -5.31 -1.49
N TYR A 54 15.31 -6.54 -1.45
CA TYR A 54 16.01 -7.65 -0.80
C TYR A 54 17.30 -8.10 -1.47
N PRO A 55 17.42 -8.14 -2.81
CA PRO A 55 18.70 -8.40 -3.44
C PRO A 55 19.75 -7.32 -3.11
N ARG A 56 19.33 -6.06 -3.01
CA ARG A 56 20.23 -4.94 -2.66
C ARG A 56 20.72 -4.99 -1.21
N LEU A 57 19.94 -5.60 -0.31
CA LEU A 57 20.34 -5.87 1.08
C LEU A 57 21.13 -7.17 1.26
N GLY A 58 21.36 -7.94 0.19
CA GLY A 58 22.07 -9.23 0.25
C GLY A 58 21.23 -10.39 0.78
N TYR A 59 19.91 -10.22 0.96
CA TYR A 59 19.00 -11.30 1.38
C TYR A 59 18.59 -12.23 0.24
N ARG A 60 18.80 -11.81 -1.01
CA ARG A 60 18.54 -12.58 -2.24
C ARG A 60 19.64 -12.32 -3.26
N VAL A 61 19.76 -13.19 -4.26
CA VAL A 61 20.71 -13.02 -5.36
C VAL A 61 20.34 -11.78 -6.19
N TYR A 62 21.31 -10.91 -6.43
CA TYR A 62 21.15 -9.74 -7.31
C TYR A 62 21.35 -10.13 -8.77
N ILE A 63 20.33 -9.85 -9.60
CA ILE A 63 20.33 -10.08 -11.04
C ILE A 63 19.87 -8.78 -11.71
N PRO A 64 20.74 -8.05 -12.43
CA PRO A 64 20.40 -6.73 -12.99
C PRO A 64 19.13 -6.72 -13.85
N ALA A 65 18.99 -7.65 -14.78
CA ALA A 65 17.81 -7.73 -15.65
C ALA A 65 16.52 -8.01 -14.87
N ALA A 66 16.59 -8.78 -13.77
CA ALA A 66 15.43 -9.04 -12.93
C ALA A 66 15.04 -7.78 -12.13
N GLU A 67 16.02 -7.01 -11.66
CA GLU A 67 15.74 -5.73 -11.01
C GLU A 67 15.08 -4.75 -11.98
N GLU A 68 15.62 -4.58 -13.19
CA GLU A 68 15.03 -3.68 -14.21
C GLU A 68 13.57 -4.03 -14.48
N ALA A 69 13.25 -5.33 -14.62
CA ALA A 69 11.89 -5.79 -14.83
C ALA A 69 10.97 -5.49 -13.63
N VAL A 70 11.45 -5.69 -12.40
CA VAL A 70 10.70 -5.41 -11.17
C VAL A 70 10.48 -3.90 -10.98
N VAL A 71 11.49 -3.08 -11.26
CA VAL A 71 11.40 -1.62 -11.21
C VAL A 71 10.38 -1.11 -12.23
N ALA A 72 10.39 -1.64 -13.45
CA ALA A 72 9.42 -1.30 -14.48
C ALA A 72 7.99 -1.75 -14.10
N ALA A 73 7.83 -2.92 -13.49
CA ALA A 73 6.55 -3.38 -12.97
C ALA A 73 6.03 -2.43 -11.88
N LEU A 74 6.85 -2.13 -10.87
CA LEU A 74 6.49 -1.21 -9.79
C LEU A 74 6.11 0.17 -10.32
N LYS A 75 6.85 0.71 -11.30
CA LYS A 75 6.50 1.98 -11.95
C LYS A 75 5.11 1.95 -12.58
N ARG A 76 4.75 0.87 -13.27
CA ARG A 76 3.39 0.73 -13.85
C ARG A 76 2.32 0.71 -12.76
N SER A 77 2.55 -0.02 -11.68
CA SER A 77 1.62 -0.10 -10.54
C SER A 77 1.44 1.27 -9.86
N LEU A 78 2.54 2.00 -9.62
CA LEU A 78 2.49 3.36 -9.08
C LEU A 78 1.84 4.36 -10.05
N GLY A 79 2.01 4.18 -11.36
CA GLY A 79 1.32 4.97 -12.38
C GLY A 79 -0.20 4.78 -12.34
N ALA A 80 -0.67 3.53 -12.22
CA ALA A 80 -2.08 3.22 -12.06
C ALA A 80 -2.65 3.84 -10.77
N LEU A 81 -1.93 3.68 -9.65
CA LEU A 81 -2.29 4.27 -8.37
C LEU A 81 -2.36 5.81 -8.43
N ASN A 82 -1.35 6.46 -8.99
CA ASN A 82 -1.29 7.91 -9.11
C ASN A 82 -2.43 8.44 -10.01
N THR A 83 -2.77 7.72 -11.09
CA THR A 83 -3.90 8.05 -11.96
C THR A 83 -5.21 7.97 -11.19
N HIS A 84 -5.43 6.91 -10.41
CA HIS A 84 -6.63 6.78 -9.58
C HIS A 84 -6.75 7.93 -8.56
N LEU A 85 -5.68 8.22 -7.83
CA LEU A 85 -5.64 9.29 -6.81
C LEU A 85 -5.64 10.70 -7.41
N SER A 86 -5.41 10.86 -8.72
CA SER A 86 -5.57 12.17 -9.37
C SER A 86 -7.02 12.62 -9.48
N CYS A 87 -7.96 11.67 -9.45
CA CYS A 87 -9.40 11.91 -9.53
C CYS A 87 -10.13 11.62 -8.21
N ASN A 88 -9.46 11.00 -7.23
CA ASN A 88 -10.07 10.55 -5.98
C ASN A 88 -9.19 10.93 -4.79
N THR A 89 -9.78 11.46 -3.72
CA THR A 89 -9.05 11.83 -2.50
C THR A 89 -8.46 10.61 -1.78
N TYR A 90 -9.20 9.49 -1.77
CA TYR A 90 -8.80 8.23 -1.16
C TYR A 90 -9.03 7.08 -2.14
N LEU A 91 -8.54 5.88 -1.82
CA LEU A 91 -8.67 4.70 -2.67
C LEU A 91 -10.12 4.27 -2.86
N VAL A 92 -10.94 4.42 -1.82
CA VAL A 92 -12.36 4.07 -1.83
C VAL A 92 -13.17 5.15 -1.10
N GLY A 93 -14.21 5.66 -1.76
CA GLY A 93 -15.12 6.65 -1.19
C GLY A 93 -14.44 8.00 -0.88
N HIS A 94 -14.85 8.63 0.21
CA HIS A 94 -14.43 9.98 0.61
C HIS A 94 -13.78 10.06 2.00
N LEU A 95 -13.58 8.92 2.66
CA LEU A 95 -12.93 8.82 3.97
C LEU A 95 -11.77 7.81 3.88
N ILE A 96 -10.82 7.93 4.79
CA ILE A 96 -9.74 6.94 4.93
C ILE A 96 -10.34 5.57 5.25
N THR A 97 -9.93 4.57 4.48
CA THR A 97 -10.31 3.16 4.65
C THR A 97 -9.09 2.30 5.00
N LEU A 98 -9.33 1.02 5.25
CA LEU A 98 -8.24 0.06 5.44
C LEU A 98 -7.29 0.02 4.23
N ALA A 99 -7.83 0.16 3.01
CA ALA A 99 -7.02 0.16 1.78
C ALA A 99 -5.96 1.27 1.79
N ASP A 100 -6.35 2.49 2.18
CA ASP A 100 -5.44 3.63 2.25
C ASP A 100 -4.30 3.37 3.24
N ILE A 101 -4.65 2.87 4.43
CA ILE A 101 -3.69 2.59 5.51
C ILE A 101 -2.68 1.52 5.07
N ILE A 102 -3.15 0.42 4.47
CA ILE A 102 -2.29 -0.66 4.00
C ILE A 102 -1.38 -0.17 2.87
N MET A 103 -1.93 0.53 1.87
CA MET A 103 -1.17 1.11 0.77
C MET A 103 -0.10 2.08 1.29
N GLY A 104 -0.46 2.99 2.19
CA GLY A 104 0.46 3.92 2.82
C GLY A 104 1.60 3.23 3.58
N CYS A 105 1.29 2.19 4.35
CA CYS A 105 2.32 1.40 5.05
C CYS A 105 3.34 0.79 4.08
N ASN A 106 2.86 0.16 3.01
CA ASN A 106 3.71 -0.50 2.01
C ASN A 106 4.57 0.52 1.24
N LEU A 107 3.98 1.64 0.83
CA LEU A 107 4.70 2.73 0.17
C LEU A 107 5.78 3.33 1.10
N SER A 108 5.50 3.51 2.39
CA SER A 108 6.46 4.07 3.35
C SER A 108 7.78 3.28 3.40
N ILE A 109 7.70 1.95 3.33
CA ILE A 109 8.89 1.07 3.26
C ILE A 109 9.68 1.37 1.98
N GLY A 110 9.01 1.40 0.83
CA GLY A 110 9.65 1.69 -0.46
C GLY A 110 10.35 3.05 -0.48
N PHE A 111 9.65 4.10 -0.05
CA PHE A 111 10.17 5.48 -0.02
C PHE A 111 11.37 5.64 0.92
N ARG A 112 11.41 4.93 2.05
CA ARG A 112 12.52 5.04 3.02
C ARG A 112 13.72 4.19 2.64
N MET A 113 13.51 3.06 2.00
CA MET A 113 14.55 2.02 1.89
C MET A 113 15.15 1.88 0.50
N ILE A 114 14.42 2.16 -0.59
CA ILE A 114 14.90 1.82 -1.95
C ILE A 114 14.57 2.84 -3.03
N MET A 115 13.43 3.54 -2.96
CA MET A 115 13.00 4.45 -4.02
C MET A 115 13.78 5.76 -3.96
N THR A 116 14.42 6.14 -5.06
CA THR A 116 15.20 7.38 -5.13
C THR A 116 14.30 8.62 -5.26
N LYS A 117 14.88 9.81 -4.99
CA LYS A 117 14.17 11.08 -5.21
C LYS A 117 13.75 11.29 -6.67
N SER A 118 14.54 10.83 -7.65
CA SER A 118 14.16 10.93 -9.07
C SER A 118 12.98 10.01 -9.38
N PHE A 119 12.99 8.78 -8.86
CA PHE A 119 11.90 7.81 -9.04
C PHE A 119 10.58 8.33 -8.47
N THR A 120 10.60 8.92 -7.27
CA THR A 120 9.38 9.36 -6.57
C THR A 120 8.81 10.69 -7.06
N LYS A 121 9.53 11.43 -7.91
CA LYS A 121 9.01 12.68 -8.53
C LYS A 121 7.93 12.42 -9.56
N GLU A 122 7.90 11.22 -10.15
CA GLU A 122 6.91 10.81 -11.14
C GLU A 122 5.51 10.58 -10.51
N PHE A 123 5.42 10.46 -9.18
CA PHE A 123 4.20 10.05 -8.46
C PHE A 123 3.88 10.98 -7.27
N PRO A 124 3.44 12.22 -7.52
CA PRO A 124 3.19 13.20 -6.46
C PRO A 124 2.03 12.82 -5.52
N THR A 125 0.93 12.27 -6.02
CA THR A 125 -0.26 11.96 -5.19
C THR A 125 -0.03 10.77 -4.25
N CYS A 126 0.82 9.81 -4.65
CA CYS A 126 1.27 8.71 -3.78
C CYS A 126 2.04 9.21 -2.53
N ARG A 127 2.56 10.44 -2.54
CA ARG A 127 3.22 11.05 -1.38
C ARG A 127 2.23 11.69 -0.42
N GLU A 128 1.11 12.19 -0.92
CA GLU A 128 0.11 12.90 -0.12
C GLU A 128 -0.64 11.92 0.79
N ILE A 129 -1.06 10.77 0.24
CA ILE A 129 -1.73 9.70 1.01
C ILE A 129 -0.87 9.16 2.17
N LEU A 130 0.47 9.22 2.07
CA LEU A 130 1.38 8.80 3.14
C LEU A 130 1.30 9.66 4.40
N LEU A 131 1.06 10.96 4.25
CA LEU A 131 0.99 11.90 5.39
C LEU A 131 -0.28 11.66 6.20
N ASP A 132 -1.40 11.46 5.49
CA ASP A 132 -2.70 11.23 6.11
C ASP A 132 -2.77 9.84 6.76
N CYS A 133 -2.27 8.80 6.08
CA CYS A 133 -2.23 7.45 6.62
C CYS A 133 -1.31 7.31 7.83
N GLY A 134 -0.18 8.04 7.87
CA GLY A 134 0.74 8.00 9.01
C GLY A 134 0.09 8.49 10.31
N SER A 135 -0.81 9.48 10.21
CA SER A 135 -1.58 9.98 11.36
C SER A 135 -2.64 8.95 11.81
N SER A 136 -3.35 8.33 10.87
CA SER A 136 -4.39 7.33 11.17
C SER A 136 -3.84 5.98 11.67
N ALA A 137 -2.71 5.51 11.16
CA ALA A 137 -2.08 4.26 11.60
C ALA A 137 -1.61 4.34 13.05
N LYS A 138 -1.14 5.51 13.49
CA LYS A 138 -0.80 5.76 14.90
C LYS A 138 -2.02 5.68 15.81
N LEU A 139 -3.14 6.26 15.36
CA LEU A 139 -4.42 6.17 16.06
C LEU A 139 -4.88 4.71 16.25
N LEU A 140 -4.71 3.84 15.24
CA LEU A 140 -5.07 2.41 15.35
C LEU A 140 -4.20 1.63 16.35
N GLN A 141 -2.94 2.02 16.54
CA GLN A 141 -2.07 1.44 17.57
C GLN A 141 -2.43 1.93 18.97
N ASP A 142 -2.97 3.14 19.11
CA ASP A 142 -3.37 3.73 20.39
C ASP A 142 -4.75 3.24 20.88
N ILE A 143 -5.58 2.67 19.99
CA ILE A 143 -6.92 2.14 20.30
C ILE A 143 -6.91 0.60 20.56
N GLY A 144 -5.78 -0.07 20.32
CA GLY A 144 -5.59 -1.51 20.53
C GLY A 144 -4.77 -1.82 21.77
#